data_AF-A0A413T7B6-F1
#
_entry.id   AF-A0A413T7B6-F1
#
_cell.length_a   1.000
_cell.length_b   1.000
_cell.length_c   1.000
_cell.angle_alpha   90.00
_cell.angle_beta   90.00
_cell.angle_gamma   90.00
#
_symmetry.space_group_name_H-M   'P 1'
#
loop_
_entity.id
_entity.type
_entity.pdbx_description
1 polymer ?
#
loop_
_entity_poly.entity_id
_entity_poly.type
_entity_poly.pdbx_seq_one_letter_code
_entity_poly.pdbx_strand_id
1 'polypeptide(L)'
;MPWTIIITALTAIMCINIFTLSIELGALVVIILLIMLLLYFRFTPTQGIFVLFVPMAFFMKIPYIVPIIAGLICTPVSIVSVTFGTIVYYMIAVIGKNADAIQNVASEGTNAANLNTVLKMISVNNQLFLVIAAFIITTLVVYFIRRSSVNNAWIIAIIVGGVVDCVIILVGALTLNTEYSIIEVILGSVGSILLGCIIQFFVFSVDYSRTEHTQFEDDEYYYYVKAVPKINVVAPEMNVKRINAQRKKKKNWK
;
A
#
# COMPACT_ATOMS: atom_id res chain seq x y z
N MET A 1 1.51 -6.87 17.40
CA MET A 1 0.67 -7.27 18.54
C MET A 1 -0.60 -6.41 18.69
N PRO A 2 -0.60 -5.06 18.65
CA PRO A 2 -1.86 -4.31 18.70
C PRO A 2 -2.70 -4.46 17.42
N TRP A 3 -2.06 -4.43 16.24
CA TRP A 3 -2.74 -4.54 14.94
C TRP A 3 -3.51 -5.85 14.74
N THR A 4 -2.96 -6.97 15.21
CA THR A 4 -3.62 -8.28 15.10
C THR A 4 -4.90 -8.33 15.92
N ILE A 5 -4.91 -7.74 17.13
CA ILE A 5 -6.08 -7.68 18.01
C ILE A 5 -7.18 -6.83 17.36
N ILE A 6 -6.80 -5.69 16.75
CA ILE A 6 -7.74 -4.82 16.03
C ILE A 6 -8.36 -5.56 14.84
N ILE A 7 -7.52 -6.24 14.04
CA ILE A 7 -7.99 -7.02 12.88
C ILE A 7 -8.95 -8.13 13.33
N THR A 8 -8.61 -8.89 14.38
CA THR A 8 -9.50 -9.96 14.87
C THR A 8 -10.80 -9.41 15.44
N ALA A 9 -10.77 -8.29 16.17
CA ALA A 9 -11.96 -7.66 16.71
C ALA A 9 -12.88 -7.13 15.61
N LEU A 10 -12.33 -6.42 14.61
CA LEU A 10 -13.10 -5.92 13.46
C LEU A 10 -13.68 -7.05 12.63
N THR A 11 -12.90 -8.12 12.41
CA THR A 11 -13.37 -9.31 11.70
C THR A 11 -14.51 -9.98 12.46
N ALA A 12 -14.42 -10.09 13.79
CA ALA A 12 -15.49 -10.65 14.61
C ALA A 12 -16.77 -9.80 14.54
N ILE A 13 -16.67 -8.48 14.63
CA ILE A 13 -17.80 -7.55 14.48
C ILE A 13 -18.43 -7.68 13.09
N MET A 14 -17.61 -7.77 12.04
CA MET A 14 -18.08 -7.98 10.67
C MET A 14 -18.87 -9.29 10.55
N CYS A 15 -18.35 -10.39 11.10
CA CYS A 15 -19.05 -11.68 11.09
C CYS A 15 -20.39 -11.58 11.82
N ILE A 16 -20.42 -10.99 13.02
CA ILE A 16 -21.66 -10.83 13.81
C ILE A 16 -22.73 -10.08 13.00
N ASN A 17 -22.37 -8.96 12.35
CA ASN A 17 -23.30 -8.18 11.53
C ASN A 17 -23.82 -8.95 10.31
N ILE A 18 -23.05 -9.90 9.76
CA ILE A 18 -23.50 -10.71 8.63
C ILE A 18 -24.42 -11.84 9.13
N PHE A 19 -24.14 -12.42 10.30
CA PHE A 19 -25.01 -13.42 10.94
C PHE A 19 -26.38 -12.86 11.33
N THR A 20 -26.49 -11.57 11.66
CA THR A 20 -27.79 -10.93 11.88
C THR A 20 -28.60 -10.78 10.59
N LEU A 21 -27.95 -10.79 9.42
CA LEU A 21 -28.61 -10.71 8.12
C LEU A 21 -29.10 -12.09 7.64
N SER A 22 -28.24 -13.10 7.69
CA SER A 22 -28.55 -14.48 7.31
C SER A 22 -27.52 -15.44 7.89
N ILE A 23 -28.00 -16.54 8.48
CA ILE A 23 -27.14 -17.54 9.11
C ILE A 23 -26.28 -18.30 8.09
N GLU A 24 -26.87 -18.59 6.92
CA GLU A 24 -26.22 -19.30 5.81
C GLU A 24 -25.08 -18.46 5.20
N LEU A 25 -25.37 -17.17 4.97
CA LEU A 25 -24.39 -16.21 4.45
C LEU A 25 -23.25 -15.99 5.46
N GLY A 26 -23.58 -15.86 6.74
CA GLY A 26 -22.57 -15.72 7.80
C GLY A 26 -21.62 -16.92 7.84
N ALA A 27 -22.14 -18.15 7.73
CA ALA A 27 -21.32 -19.36 7.71
C ALA A 27 -20.36 -19.39 6.50
N LEU A 28 -20.84 -19.03 5.30
CA LEU A 28 -20.02 -18.96 4.10
C LEU A 28 -18.88 -17.94 4.23
N VAL A 29 -19.19 -16.74 4.74
CA VAL A 29 -18.20 -15.68 4.96
C VAL A 29 -17.13 -16.13 5.96
N VAL A 30 -17.51 -16.81 7.04
CA VAL A 30 -16.56 -17.37 8.02
C VAL A 30 -15.63 -18.41 7.37
N ILE A 31 -16.14 -19.28 6.49
CA ILE A 31 -15.31 -20.26 5.77
C ILE A 31 -14.28 -19.55 4.90
N ILE A 32 -14.70 -18.53 4.13
CA ILE A 32 -13.78 -17.75 3.28
C ILE A 32 -12.71 -17.07 4.15
N LEU A 33 -13.11 -16.42 5.24
CA LEU A 33 -12.17 -15.77 6.17
C LEU A 33 -11.21 -16.76 6.83
N LEU A 34 -11.66 -17.97 7.16
CA LEU A 34 -10.80 -19.02 7.68
C LEU A 34 -9.76 -19.47 6.66
N ILE A 35 -10.16 -19.69 5.39
CA ILE A 35 -9.23 -20.00 4.31
C ILE A 35 -8.21 -18.86 4.16
N MET A 36 -8.68 -17.62 4.16
CA MET A 36 -7.81 -16.44 4.09
C MET A 36 -6.85 -16.36 5.27
N LEU A 37 -7.32 -16.62 6.50
CA LEU A 37 -6.51 -16.62 7.72
C LEU A 37 -5.42 -17.69 7.68
N LEU A 38 -5.77 -18.91 7.26
CA LEU A 38 -4.82 -20.03 7.16
C LEU A 38 -3.75 -19.76 6.09
N LEU A 39 -4.13 -19.24 4.93
CA LEU A 39 -3.19 -18.84 3.88
C LEU A 39 -2.34 -17.65 4.33
N TYR A 40 -2.96 -16.67 5.00
CA TYR A 40 -2.27 -15.47 5.48
C TYR A 40 -1.17 -15.78 6.50
N PHE A 41 -1.44 -16.62 7.50
CA PHE A 41 -0.42 -17.05 8.47
C PHE A 41 0.77 -17.76 7.81
N ARG A 42 0.53 -18.45 6.70
CA ARG A 42 1.59 -19.15 5.96
C ARG A 42 2.45 -18.23 5.12
N PHE A 43 1.86 -17.22 4.47
CA PHE A 43 2.56 -16.41 3.47
C PHE A 43 3.11 -15.08 4.01
N THR A 44 2.41 -14.41 4.93
CA THR A 44 2.76 -13.00 5.22
C THR A 44 2.39 -12.53 6.64
N PRO A 45 2.89 -13.17 7.71
CA PRO A 45 2.51 -12.83 9.10
C PRO A 45 2.78 -11.36 9.49
N THR A 46 3.71 -10.68 8.82
CA THR A 46 4.12 -9.30 9.11
C THR A 46 3.44 -8.24 8.24
N GLN A 47 2.74 -8.60 7.16
CA GLN A 47 2.21 -7.64 6.17
C GLN A 47 0.66 -7.60 6.10
N GLY A 48 -0.04 -8.15 7.09
CA GLY A 48 -1.52 -8.18 7.15
C GLY A 48 -2.18 -6.85 7.42
N ILE A 49 -1.39 -5.81 7.68
CA ILE A 49 -1.90 -4.46 7.78
C ILE A 49 -2.64 -4.05 6.49
N PHE A 50 -2.19 -4.52 5.32
CA PHE A 50 -2.87 -4.23 4.05
C PHE A 50 -4.27 -4.83 3.97
N VAL A 51 -4.55 -5.96 4.64
CA VAL A 51 -5.91 -6.54 4.67
C VAL A 51 -6.92 -5.54 5.26
N LEU A 52 -6.49 -4.71 6.21
CA LEU A 52 -7.32 -3.68 6.84
C LEU A 52 -7.29 -2.34 6.09
N PHE A 53 -6.11 -1.95 5.59
CA PHE A 53 -5.96 -0.69 4.85
C PHE A 53 -6.70 -0.69 3.51
N VAL A 54 -6.81 -1.85 2.83
CA VAL A 54 -7.51 -1.92 1.54
C VAL A 54 -8.98 -1.49 1.65
N PRO A 55 -9.83 -2.13 2.48
CA PRO A 55 -11.21 -1.68 2.66
C PRO A 55 -11.30 -0.19 3.02
N MET A 56 -10.44 0.28 3.91
CA MET A 56 -10.42 1.68 4.33
C MET A 56 -10.10 2.64 3.16
N ALA A 57 -9.13 2.28 2.30
CA ALA A 57 -8.78 3.08 1.13
C ALA A 57 -9.91 3.10 0.09
N PHE A 58 -10.66 2.00 -0.06
CA PHE A 58 -11.88 2.00 -0.88
C PHE A 58 -12.97 2.90 -0.30
N PHE A 59 -13.20 2.88 1.03
CA PHE A 59 -14.14 3.81 1.67
C PHE A 59 -13.76 5.28 1.47
N MET A 60 -12.46 5.59 1.45
CA MET A 60 -11.95 6.94 1.18
C MET A 60 -11.92 7.31 -0.32
N LYS A 61 -12.40 6.44 -1.22
CA LYS A 61 -12.36 6.60 -2.68
C LYS A 61 -10.94 6.76 -3.26
N ILE A 62 -9.93 6.25 -2.59
CA ILE A 62 -8.53 6.26 -3.04
C ILE A 62 -7.90 4.86 -2.95
N PRO A 63 -8.53 3.80 -3.47
CA PRO A 63 -8.04 2.42 -3.26
C PRO A 63 -6.69 2.15 -3.96
N TYR A 64 -6.38 2.92 -5.00
CA TYR A 64 -5.19 2.79 -5.85
C TYR A 64 -3.88 3.10 -5.14
N ILE A 65 -3.93 3.79 -3.99
CA ILE A 65 -2.74 4.04 -3.16
C ILE A 65 -2.15 2.74 -2.61
N VAL A 66 -2.99 1.73 -2.37
CA VAL A 66 -2.57 0.51 -1.68
C VAL A 66 -1.59 -0.33 -2.51
N PRO A 67 -1.86 -0.68 -3.78
CA PRO A 67 -0.86 -1.39 -4.59
C PRO A 67 0.42 -0.56 -4.80
N ILE A 68 0.32 0.77 -4.85
CA ILE A 68 1.48 1.67 -4.95
C ILE A 68 2.35 1.56 -3.68
N ILE A 69 1.78 1.72 -2.49
CA ILE A 69 2.52 1.61 -1.22
C ILE A 69 3.08 0.19 -1.04
N ALA A 70 2.29 -0.84 -1.34
CA ALA A 70 2.72 -2.23 -1.24
C ALA A 70 3.94 -2.50 -2.13
N GLY A 71 3.94 -2.01 -3.38
CA GLY A 71 5.08 -2.12 -4.28
C GLY A 71 6.29 -1.29 -3.85
N LEU A 72 6.06 -0.14 -3.22
CA LEU A 72 7.12 0.78 -2.79
C LEU A 72 7.85 0.34 -1.52
N ILE A 73 7.13 -0.22 -0.54
CA ILE A 73 7.69 -0.51 0.78
C ILE A 73 7.98 -2.00 0.92
N CYS A 74 7.12 -2.85 0.36
CA CYS A 74 7.14 -4.27 0.63
C CYS A 74 7.76 -5.10 -0.50
N THR A 75 7.69 -6.42 -0.32
CA THR A 75 8.07 -7.44 -1.31
C THR A 75 6.85 -7.85 -2.13
N PRO A 76 7.02 -8.53 -3.27
CA PRO A 76 5.88 -9.02 -4.08
C PRO A 76 4.94 -9.96 -3.32
N VAL A 77 5.37 -10.54 -2.19
CA VAL A 77 4.51 -11.36 -1.32
C VAL A 77 3.33 -10.55 -0.76
N SER A 78 3.47 -9.23 -0.63
CA SER A 78 2.39 -8.32 -0.18
C SER A 78 1.14 -8.36 -1.06
N ILE A 79 1.27 -8.80 -2.31
CA ILE A 79 0.15 -8.99 -3.26
C ILE A 79 -0.94 -9.89 -2.65
N VAL A 80 -0.55 -10.92 -1.90
CA VAL A 80 -1.50 -11.84 -1.24
C VAL A 80 -2.36 -11.06 -0.25
N SER A 81 -1.74 -10.19 0.56
CA SER A 81 -2.42 -9.36 1.57
C SER A 81 -3.35 -8.33 0.92
N VAL A 82 -2.90 -7.66 -0.15
CA VAL A 82 -3.69 -6.69 -0.90
C VAL A 82 -4.91 -7.36 -1.56
N THR A 83 -4.71 -8.53 -2.16
CA THR A 83 -5.78 -9.32 -2.79
C THR A 83 -6.83 -9.72 -1.76
N PHE A 84 -6.39 -10.21 -0.61
CA PHE A 84 -7.28 -10.57 0.50
C PHE A 84 -8.07 -9.38 1.03
N GLY A 85 -7.44 -8.22 1.26
CA GLY A 85 -8.16 -7.01 1.65
C GLY A 85 -9.20 -6.58 0.60
N THR A 86 -8.91 -6.78 -0.68
CA THR A 86 -9.83 -6.44 -1.79
C THR A 86 -11.05 -7.38 -1.78
N ILE A 87 -10.84 -8.68 -1.58
CA ILE A 87 -11.92 -9.67 -1.46
C ILE A 87 -12.84 -9.30 -0.28
N VAL A 88 -12.28 -8.94 0.87
CA VAL A 88 -13.06 -8.55 2.05
C VAL A 88 -13.92 -7.32 1.75
N TYR A 89 -13.35 -6.28 1.12
CA TYR A 89 -14.10 -5.08 0.74
C TYR A 89 -15.28 -5.40 -0.18
N TYR A 90 -15.04 -6.14 -1.27
CA TYR A 90 -16.10 -6.47 -2.23
C TYR A 90 -17.16 -7.38 -1.62
N MET A 91 -16.79 -8.28 -0.73
CA MET A 91 -17.73 -9.11 0.02
C MET A 91 -18.67 -8.24 0.87
N ILE A 92 -18.13 -7.28 1.63
CA ILE A 92 -18.93 -6.32 2.40
C ILE A 92 -19.82 -5.48 1.48
N ALA A 93 -19.27 -5.00 0.35
CA ALA A 93 -20.01 -4.15 -0.58
C ALA A 93 -21.18 -4.88 -1.26
N VAL A 94 -20.97 -6.13 -1.69
CA VAL A 94 -22.03 -6.95 -2.30
C VAL A 94 -23.10 -7.29 -1.28
N ILE A 95 -22.72 -7.69 -0.05
CA ILE A 95 -23.68 -7.98 1.02
C ILE A 95 -24.48 -6.72 1.39
N GLY A 96 -23.81 -5.58 1.54
CA GLY A 96 -24.45 -4.31 1.87
C GLY A 96 -25.43 -3.83 0.79
N LYS A 97 -25.09 -3.95 -0.50
CA LYS A 97 -25.98 -3.57 -1.61
C LYS A 97 -27.24 -4.45 -1.70
N ASN A 98 -27.14 -5.71 -1.29
CA ASN A 98 -28.23 -6.69 -1.40
C ASN A 98 -28.87 -7.02 -0.05
N ALA A 99 -28.63 -6.21 1.00
CA ALA A 99 -29.03 -6.53 2.36
C ALA A 99 -30.54 -6.80 2.51
N ASP A 100 -31.37 -5.91 1.93
CA ASP A 100 -32.83 -6.05 1.98
C ASP A 100 -33.32 -7.29 1.23
N ALA A 101 -32.74 -7.57 0.06
CA ALA A 101 -33.06 -8.76 -0.72
C ALA A 101 -32.68 -10.04 0.03
N ILE A 102 -31.50 -10.05 0.67
CA ILE A 102 -31.01 -11.17 1.49
C ILE A 102 -31.93 -11.39 2.70
N GLN A 103 -32.34 -10.32 3.38
CA GLN A 103 -33.21 -10.40 4.55
C GLN A 103 -34.62 -10.91 4.19
N ASN A 104 -35.19 -10.45 3.08
CA ASN A 104 -36.48 -10.94 2.58
C ASN A 104 -36.42 -12.45 2.26
N VAL A 105 -35.36 -12.87 1.55
CA VAL A 105 -35.16 -14.29 1.20
C VAL A 105 -34.92 -15.16 2.43
N ALA A 106 -34.22 -14.65 3.44
CA ALA A 106 -34.02 -15.37 4.72
C ALA A 106 -35.32 -15.56 5.51
N SER A 107 -36.27 -14.64 5.34
CA SER A 107 -37.57 -14.67 6.02
C SER A 107 -38.53 -15.71 5.43
N GLU A 108 -38.37 -16.08 4.15
CA GLU A 108 -39.22 -17.02 3.42
C GLU A 108 -38.85 -18.51 3.65
N GLY A 109 -37.84 -18.79 4.48
CA GLY A 109 -37.42 -20.15 4.85
C GLY A 109 -36.24 -20.70 4.01
N THR A 110 -35.55 -21.69 4.57
CA THR A 110 -34.30 -22.26 4.07
C THR A 110 -34.51 -23.21 2.89
N ASN A 111 -34.58 -22.65 1.68
CA ASN A 111 -34.48 -23.42 0.44
C ASN A 111 -33.07 -23.34 -0.14
N ALA A 112 -32.52 -24.46 -0.63
CA ALA A 112 -31.22 -24.52 -1.31
C ALA A 112 -31.11 -23.58 -2.54
N ALA A 113 -32.25 -23.12 -3.08
CA ALA A 113 -32.32 -22.09 -4.10
C ALA A 113 -31.83 -20.71 -3.62
N ASN A 114 -31.98 -20.40 -2.33
CA ASN A 114 -31.55 -19.15 -1.71
C ASN A 114 -30.02 -19.10 -1.61
N LEU A 115 -29.40 -20.20 -1.18
CA LEU A 115 -27.95 -20.39 -1.18
C LEU A 115 -27.33 -20.21 -2.57
N ASN A 116 -27.90 -20.86 -3.59
CA ASN A 116 -27.42 -20.72 -4.96
C ASN A 116 -27.56 -19.29 -5.48
N THR A 117 -28.62 -18.58 -5.10
CA THR A 117 -28.84 -17.18 -5.51
C THR A 117 -27.84 -16.25 -4.84
N VAL A 118 -27.59 -16.42 -3.54
CA VAL A 118 -26.56 -15.69 -2.78
C VAL A 118 -25.15 -16.01 -3.29
N LEU A 119 -24.85 -17.28 -3.57
CA LEU A 119 -23.59 -17.70 -4.18
C LEU A 119 -23.40 -17.07 -5.56
N LYS A 120 -24.45 -16.99 -6.38
CA LYS A 120 -24.39 -16.36 -7.71
C LYS A 120 -24.15 -14.85 -7.62
N MET A 121 -24.70 -14.17 -6.60
CA MET A 121 -24.43 -12.76 -6.33
C MET A 121 -22.97 -12.50 -5.92
N ILE A 122 -22.33 -13.44 -5.22
CA ILE A 122 -20.93 -13.33 -4.78
C ILE A 122 -19.95 -13.80 -5.88
N SER A 123 -20.32 -14.83 -6.65
CA SER A 123 -19.38 -15.60 -7.49
C SER A 123 -19.05 -14.97 -8.84
N VAL A 124 -19.74 -13.92 -9.29
CA VAL A 124 -19.48 -13.31 -10.61
C VAL A 124 -19.46 -11.81 -10.53
N ASN A 125 -18.58 -11.27 -9.67
CA ASN A 125 -18.28 -9.85 -9.74
C ASN A 125 -17.05 -9.62 -10.63
N ASN A 126 -17.29 -9.37 -11.93
CA ASN A 126 -16.24 -9.01 -12.89
C ASN A 126 -15.40 -7.82 -12.41
N GLN A 127 -16.01 -6.94 -11.62
CA GLN A 127 -15.35 -5.79 -11.00
C GLN A 127 -14.26 -6.23 -10.00
N LEU A 128 -14.52 -7.26 -9.18
CA LEU A 128 -13.56 -7.78 -8.22
C LEU A 128 -12.32 -8.34 -8.92
N PHE A 129 -12.52 -9.20 -9.92
CA PHE A 129 -11.41 -9.81 -10.67
C PHE A 129 -10.56 -8.78 -11.41
N LEU A 130 -11.21 -7.78 -12.01
CA LEU A 130 -10.55 -6.65 -12.64
C LEU A 130 -9.65 -5.90 -11.67
N VAL A 131 -10.14 -5.57 -10.48
CA VAL A 131 -9.35 -4.80 -9.51
C VAL A 131 -8.21 -5.62 -8.94
N ILE A 132 -8.43 -6.90 -8.65
CA ILE A 132 -7.36 -7.81 -8.21
C ILE A 132 -6.25 -7.85 -9.28
N ALA A 133 -6.61 -8.03 -10.56
CA ALA A 133 -5.65 -8.05 -11.64
C ALA A 133 -4.88 -6.74 -11.77
N ALA A 134 -5.57 -5.59 -11.71
CA ALA A 134 -4.96 -4.27 -11.71
C ALA A 134 -3.97 -4.11 -10.55
N PHE A 135 -4.38 -4.44 -9.33
CA PHE A 135 -3.54 -4.27 -8.14
C PHE A 135 -2.31 -5.17 -8.15
N ILE A 136 -2.44 -6.41 -8.65
CA ILE A 136 -1.29 -7.31 -8.83
C ILE A 136 -0.28 -6.68 -9.79
N ILE A 137 -0.73 -6.25 -10.98
CA ILE A 137 0.13 -5.69 -12.01
C ILE A 137 0.79 -4.40 -11.51
N THR A 138 0.00 -3.49 -10.94
CA THR A 138 0.49 -2.22 -10.38
C THR A 138 1.54 -2.46 -9.29
N THR A 139 1.29 -3.38 -8.35
CA THR A 139 2.25 -3.71 -7.29
C THR A 139 3.58 -4.22 -7.87
N LEU A 140 3.52 -5.07 -8.90
CA LEU A 140 4.72 -5.60 -9.58
C LEU A 140 5.47 -4.51 -10.33
N VAL A 141 4.77 -3.69 -11.12
CA VAL A 141 5.35 -2.58 -11.89
C VAL A 141 6.08 -1.62 -10.96
N VAL A 142 5.41 -1.18 -9.89
CA VAL A 142 5.99 -0.28 -8.88
C VAL A 142 7.21 -0.92 -8.22
N TYR A 143 7.13 -2.20 -7.85
CA TYR A 143 8.23 -2.92 -7.22
C TYR A 143 9.48 -3.00 -8.12
N PHE A 144 9.29 -3.31 -9.40
CA PHE A 144 10.41 -3.40 -10.36
C PHE A 144 11.02 -2.03 -10.66
N ILE A 145 10.20 -1.00 -10.87
CA ILE A 145 10.69 0.35 -11.14
C ILE A 145 11.46 0.88 -9.94
N ARG A 146 10.95 0.70 -8.71
CA ARG A 146 11.67 1.09 -7.49
C ARG A 146 13.06 0.47 -7.39
N ARG A 147 13.22 -0.78 -7.87
CA ARG A 147 14.49 -1.52 -7.82
C ARG A 147 15.45 -1.17 -8.97
N SER A 148 14.99 -0.40 -9.96
CA SER A 148 15.84 0.06 -11.05
C SER A 148 16.88 1.08 -10.55
N SER A 149 18.04 1.13 -11.21
CA SER A 149 19.13 2.06 -10.90
C SER A 149 18.90 3.47 -11.47
N VAL A 150 17.65 3.84 -11.76
CA VAL A 150 17.30 5.12 -12.36
C VAL A 150 17.22 6.20 -11.27
N ASN A 151 17.69 7.41 -11.58
CA ASN A 151 17.53 8.56 -10.70
C ASN A 151 16.04 8.84 -10.46
N ASN A 152 15.66 9.10 -9.21
CA ASN A 152 14.26 9.29 -8.80
C ASN A 152 13.34 8.07 -9.06
N ALA A 153 13.89 6.86 -9.10
CA ALA A 153 13.14 5.61 -9.31
C ALA A 153 11.86 5.50 -8.45
N TRP A 154 11.88 6.05 -7.23
CA TRP A 154 10.75 6.05 -6.31
C TRP A 154 9.58 6.94 -6.78
N ILE A 155 9.86 8.17 -7.22
CA ILE A 155 8.84 9.08 -7.78
C ILE A 155 8.29 8.49 -9.07
N ILE A 156 9.20 7.99 -9.92
CA ILE A 156 8.83 7.37 -11.20
C ILE A 156 7.93 6.16 -10.94
N ALA A 157 8.24 5.32 -9.94
CA ALA A 157 7.42 4.19 -9.57
C ALA A 157 6.01 4.60 -9.13
N ILE A 158 5.87 5.67 -8.34
CA ILE A 158 4.55 6.19 -7.91
C ILE A 158 3.73 6.65 -9.12
N ILE A 159 4.32 7.48 -9.97
CA ILE A 159 3.62 8.06 -11.13
C ILE A 159 3.23 6.95 -12.11
N VAL A 160 4.19 6.10 -12.50
CA VAL A 160 3.94 5.02 -13.45
C VAL A 160 2.97 4.01 -12.87
N GLY A 161 3.09 3.65 -11.60
CA GLY A 161 2.15 2.77 -10.91
C GLY A 161 0.72 3.30 -10.95
N GLY A 162 0.51 4.56 -10.55
CA GLY A 162 -0.82 5.17 -10.57
C GLY A 162 -1.42 5.31 -11.97
N VAL A 163 -0.59 5.63 -12.98
CA VAL A 163 -1.05 5.71 -14.37
C VAL A 163 -1.41 4.33 -14.92
N VAL A 164 -0.57 3.32 -14.69
CA VAL A 164 -0.83 1.93 -15.12
C VAL A 164 -2.11 1.41 -14.48
N ASP A 165 -2.29 1.63 -13.19
CA ASP A 165 -3.49 1.23 -12.46
C ASP A 165 -4.75 1.89 -13.05
N CYS A 166 -4.70 3.21 -13.24
CA CYS A 166 -5.80 3.98 -13.84
C CYS A 166 -6.17 3.43 -15.23
N VAL A 167 -5.17 3.18 -16.08
CA VAL A 167 -5.39 2.65 -17.43
C VAL A 167 -6.00 1.25 -17.39
N ILE A 168 -5.48 0.35 -16.56
CA ILE A 168 -6.01 -1.02 -16.46
C ILE A 168 -7.46 -1.00 -15.97
N ILE A 169 -7.77 -0.17 -14.97
CA ILE A 169 -9.15 -0.05 -14.45
C ILE A 169 -10.09 0.51 -15.52
N LEU A 170 -9.71 1.60 -16.20
CA LEU A 170 -10.56 2.23 -17.22
C LEU A 170 -10.78 1.31 -18.43
N VAL A 171 -9.70 0.73 -18.97
CA VAL A 171 -9.78 -0.18 -20.12
C VAL A 171 -10.53 -1.45 -19.73
N GLY A 172 -10.21 -2.04 -18.58
CA GLY A 172 -10.91 -3.21 -18.06
C GLY A 172 -12.39 -2.94 -17.83
N ALA A 173 -12.74 -1.73 -17.35
CA ALA A 173 -14.12 -1.40 -17.06
C ALA A 173 -14.96 -1.34 -18.34
N LEU A 174 -14.38 -0.80 -19.42
CA LEU A 174 -14.99 -0.77 -20.74
C LEU A 174 -15.11 -2.16 -21.37
N THR A 175 -14.09 -3.01 -21.26
CA THR A 175 -14.10 -4.35 -21.88
C THR A 175 -15.03 -5.33 -21.16
N LEU A 176 -15.06 -5.27 -19.83
CA LEU A 176 -15.92 -6.13 -18.99
C LEU A 176 -17.31 -5.52 -18.73
N ASN A 177 -17.58 -4.34 -19.30
CA ASN A 177 -18.82 -3.59 -19.16
C ASN A 177 -19.28 -3.45 -17.69
N THR A 178 -18.33 -3.04 -16.83
CA THR A 178 -18.56 -2.89 -15.39
C THR A 178 -18.95 -1.45 -15.04
N GLU A 179 -19.77 -1.31 -13.99
CA GLU A 179 -20.24 -0.01 -13.51
C GLU A 179 -19.13 0.74 -12.75
N TYR A 180 -18.28 1.45 -13.50
CA TYR A 180 -17.30 2.39 -12.95
C TYR A 180 -17.55 3.81 -13.43
N SER A 181 -17.57 4.75 -12.49
CA SER A 181 -17.51 6.17 -12.83
C SER A 181 -16.09 6.56 -13.22
N ILE A 182 -15.91 6.97 -14.48
CA ILE A 182 -14.62 7.46 -15.00
C ILE A 182 -14.06 8.59 -14.13
N ILE A 183 -14.94 9.50 -13.68
CA ILE A 183 -14.56 10.65 -12.85
C ILE A 183 -14.02 10.18 -11.49
N GLU A 184 -14.65 9.18 -10.87
CA GLU A 184 -14.18 8.65 -9.58
C GLU A 184 -12.85 7.93 -9.73
N VAL A 185 -12.64 7.17 -10.81
CA VAL A 185 -11.37 6.51 -11.09
C VAL A 185 -10.26 7.54 -11.25
N ILE A 186 -10.45 8.57 -12.08
CA ILE A 186 -9.44 9.61 -12.32
C ILE A 186 -9.11 10.35 -11.02
N LEU A 187 -10.13 10.83 -10.29
CA LEU A 187 -9.91 11.55 -9.03
C LEU A 187 -9.24 10.68 -7.97
N GLY A 188 -9.65 9.43 -7.85
CA GLY A 188 -9.04 8.48 -6.92
C GLY A 188 -7.58 8.19 -7.28
N SER A 189 -7.25 8.02 -8.57
CA SER A 189 -5.87 7.78 -9.03
C SER A 189 -4.99 9.00 -8.79
N VAL A 190 -5.46 10.20 -9.12
CA VAL A 190 -4.74 11.45 -8.83
C VAL A 190 -4.51 11.63 -7.33
N GLY A 191 -5.55 11.42 -6.52
CA GLY A 191 -5.44 11.48 -5.06
C GLY A 191 -4.43 10.47 -4.51
N SER A 192 -4.39 9.28 -5.08
CA SER A 192 -3.44 8.23 -4.70
C SER A 192 -2.00 8.58 -5.10
N ILE A 193 -1.77 9.12 -6.30
CA ILE A 193 -0.43 9.58 -6.70
C ILE A 193 0.07 10.69 -5.77
N LEU A 194 -0.77 11.69 -5.48
CA LEU A 194 -0.43 12.79 -4.57
C LEU A 194 -0.11 12.28 -3.17
N LEU A 195 -0.94 11.39 -2.62
CA LEU A 195 -0.70 10.81 -1.30
C LEU A 195 0.57 9.95 -1.28
N GLY A 196 0.85 9.21 -2.35
CA GLY A 196 2.08 8.46 -2.54
C GLY A 196 3.31 9.37 -2.51
N CYS A 197 3.27 10.51 -3.19
CA CYS A 197 4.34 11.51 -3.15
C CYS A 197 4.54 12.11 -1.75
N ILE A 198 3.46 12.40 -1.02
CA ILE A 198 3.53 12.89 0.36
C ILE A 198 4.18 11.84 1.27
N ILE A 199 3.75 10.57 1.18
CA ILE A 199 4.32 9.47 1.94
C ILE A 199 5.80 9.31 1.60
N GLN A 200 6.16 9.37 0.31
CA GLN A 200 7.55 9.31 -0.11
C GLN A 200 8.36 10.44 0.52
N PHE A 201 7.84 11.66 0.56
CA PHE A 201 8.52 12.79 1.19
C PHE A 201 8.83 12.51 2.67
N PHE A 202 7.87 12.01 3.44
CA PHE A 202 8.10 11.71 4.87
C PHE A 202 9.03 10.52 5.10
N VAL A 203 8.95 9.48 4.27
CA VAL A 203 9.75 8.26 4.46
C VAL A 203 11.18 8.44 3.91
N PHE A 204 11.38 9.29 2.90
CA PHE A 204 12.64 9.37 2.13
C PHE A 204 13.26 10.77 2.01
N SER A 205 12.86 11.74 2.84
CA SER A 205 13.55 13.06 2.94
C SER A 205 15.03 12.97 3.37
N VAL A 206 15.59 11.78 3.58
CA VAL A 206 16.93 11.64 4.17
C VAL A 206 18.07 11.47 3.16
N ASP A 207 17.92 10.92 1.95
CA ASP A 207 19.12 10.82 1.10
C ASP A 207 18.87 10.54 -0.39
N TYR A 208 18.89 11.57 -1.24
CA TYR A 208 18.92 11.42 -2.70
C TYR A 208 19.59 12.58 -3.45
N SER A 209 20.76 13.05 -3.01
CA SER A 209 21.50 14.06 -3.81
C SER A 209 22.97 13.68 -3.95
N ARG A 210 23.32 13.19 -5.15
CA ARG A 210 24.67 12.93 -5.70
C ARG A 210 25.31 11.57 -5.45
N THR A 211 24.75 10.49 -5.99
CA THR A 211 25.62 9.36 -6.35
C THR A 211 26.11 9.50 -7.78
N GLU A 212 27.30 10.07 -7.94
CA GLU A 212 27.99 10.14 -9.23
C GLU A 212 28.68 8.81 -9.52
N HIS A 213 28.51 8.29 -10.74
CA HIS A 213 29.21 7.12 -11.23
C HIS A 213 30.44 7.59 -12.00
N THR A 214 31.61 7.39 -11.41
CA THR A 214 32.90 7.78 -12.00
C THR A 214 33.60 6.54 -12.51
N GLN A 215 34.06 6.60 -13.77
CA GLN A 215 34.91 5.58 -14.36
C GLN A 215 36.36 5.86 -13.99
N PHE A 216 37.07 4.84 -13.50
CA PHE A 216 38.51 4.88 -13.32
C PHE A 216 39.12 3.80 -14.21
N GLU A 217 40.17 4.18 -14.93
CA GLU A 217 40.99 3.29 -15.74
C GLU A 217 42.34 3.16 -15.03
N ASP A 218 42.76 1.92 -14.79
CA ASP A 218 44.12 1.56 -14.40
C ASP A 218 44.75 0.74 -15.54
N ASP A 219 46.08 0.56 -15.53
CA ASP A 219 46.87 0.03 -16.65
C ASP A 219 46.37 -1.32 -17.21
N GLU A 220 45.64 -2.10 -16.39
CA GLU A 220 45.16 -3.44 -16.75
C GLU A 220 43.63 -3.62 -16.64
N TYR A 221 42.89 -2.70 -15.99
CA TYR A 221 41.44 -2.87 -15.73
C TYR A 221 40.64 -1.57 -15.67
N TYR A 222 39.37 -1.66 -16.08
CA TYR A 222 38.34 -0.63 -15.86
C TYR A 222 37.51 -0.93 -14.61
N TYR A 223 37.39 0.03 -13.68
CA TYR A 223 36.53 -0.08 -12.50
C TYR A 223 35.44 1.01 -12.48
N TYR A 224 34.20 0.59 -12.18
CA TYR A 224 33.05 1.47 -12.01
C TYR A 224 32.79 1.70 -10.53
N VAL A 225 32.97 2.94 -10.05
CA VAL A 225 32.77 3.28 -8.64
C VAL A 225 31.53 4.16 -8.48
N LYS A 226 30.73 3.87 -7.46
CA LYS A 226 29.61 4.72 -7.04
C LYS A 226 30.08 5.62 -5.91
N ALA A 227 30.26 6.91 -6.17
CA ALA A 227 30.58 7.88 -5.13
C ALA A 227 29.33 8.16 -4.30
N VAL A 228 29.38 7.99 -2.97
CA VAL A 228 28.28 8.36 -2.06
C VAL A 228 28.70 9.63 -1.31
N PRO A 229 27.93 10.73 -1.38
CA PRO A 229 28.32 12.00 -0.81
C PRO A 229 28.12 11.92 0.71
N LYS A 230 29.18 12.20 1.48
CA LYS A 230 29.06 12.32 2.93
C LYS A 230 28.52 13.70 3.26
N ILE A 231 27.42 13.76 4.01
CA ILE A 231 26.92 15.02 4.60
C ILE A 231 28.01 15.51 5.56
N ASN A 232 28.75 16.53 5.14
CA ASN A 232 29.66 17.24 6.03
C ASN A 232 28.81 18.05 7.01
N VAL A 233 28.59 17.48 8.20
CA VAL A 233 28.16 18.27 9.35
C VAL A 233 29.32 19.23 9.64
N VAL A 234 29.12 20.52 9.33
CA VAL A 234 30.09 21.57 9.62
C VAL A 234 30.37 21.51 11.12
N ALA A 235 31.59 21.08 11.47
CA ALA A 235 32.02 21.09 12.87
C ALA A 235 31.91 22.54 13.37
N PRO A 236 31.31 22.78 14.56
CA PRO A 236 31.17 24.13 15.07
C PRO A 236 32.56 24.76 15.21
N GLU A 237 32.78 25.92 14.58
CA GLU A 237 34.02 26.68 14.69
C GLU A 237 34.27 27.00 16.17
N MET A 238 35.26 26.34 16.78
CA MET A 238 35.70 26.68 18.12
C MET A 238 36.38 28.05 18.08
N ASN A 239 35.65 29.08 18.51
CA ASN A 239 36.18 30.42 18.65
C ASN A 239 37.09 30.48 19.90
N VAL A 240 38.39 30.21 19.73
CA VAL A 240 39.36 30.25 20.82
C VAL A 240 39.66 31.71 21.19
N LYS A 241 39.06 32.20 22.28
CA LYS A 241 39.44 33.48 22.89
C LYS A 241 40.87 33.42 23.42
N ARG A 242 41.82 34.04 22.73
CA ARG A 242 43.17 34.27 23.26
C ARG A 242 43.15 35.44 24.24
N ILE A 243 43.32 35.14 25.53
CA ILE A 243 43.52 36.14 26.57
C ILE A 243 45.03 36.42 26.64
N ASN A 244 45.48 37.52 26.04
CA ASN A 244 46.86 37.99 26.21
C ASN A 244 47.02 38.57 27.62
N ALA A 245 47.76 37.87 28.49
CA ALA A 245 48.19 38.42 29.77
C ALA A 245 49.20 39.56 29.52
N GLN A 246 48.79 40.81 29.73
CA GLN A 246 49.72 41.93 29.74
C GLN A 246 50.71 41.75 30.90
N ARG A 247 51.98 41.51 30.56
CA ARG A 247 53.10 41.48 31.49
C ARG A 247 53.27 42.87 32.13
N LYS A 248 52.77 43.05 33.36
CA LYS A 248 53.03 44.25 34.16
C LYS A 248 54.54 44.33 34.46
N LYS A 249 55.22 45.29 33.84
CA LYS A 249 56.64 45.60 34.10
C LYS A 249 56.76 46.10 35.54
N LYS A 250 57.36 45.29 36.44
CA LYS A 250 57.63 45.70 37.82
C LYS A 250 58.71 46.78 37.79
N LYS A 251 58.36 47.99 38.26
CA LYS A 251 59.23 49.16 38.32
C LYS A 251 60.23 48.97 39.47
N ASN A 252 61.52 48.88 39.15
CA ASN A 252 62.60 48.86 40.14
C ASN A 252 62.59 50.16 40.95
N TRP A 253 62.71 50.03 42.27
CA TRP A 253 63.12 51.10 43.17
C TRP A 253 64.52 50.77 43.69
N LYS A 254 65.33 51.82 43.80
CA LYS A 254 66.75 51.82 44.18
C LYS A 254 66.98 51.27 45.58
#